data_AF-A0A8T3CQU8-F1
#
_entry.id   AF-A0A8T3CQU8-F1
#
_cell.length_a   1.000
_cell.length_b   1.000
_cell.length_c   1.000
_cell.angle_alpha   90.00
_cell.angle_beta   90.00
_cell.angle_gamma   90.00
#
_symmetry.space_group_name_H-M   'P 1'
#
loop_
_entity.id
_entity.type
_entity.pdbx_description
1 polymer ?
#
loop_
_entity_poly.entity_id
_entity_poly.type
_entity_poly.pdbx_seq_one_letter_code
_entity_poly.pdbx_strand_id
1 'polypeptide(L)'
;MHKLITSSNLITILIKILSAQAIFDRNRKDELPALQLEWIDGICKPLYKALAKLNRKLQPMVDGINANRMKWEELSSSNQQMQKTPLTNPLPEE
;
A
#
# COMPACT_ATOMS: atom_id res chain seq x y z
N MET A 1 -28.92 -13.27 16.79
CA MET A 1 -28.60 -12.46 15.59
C MET A 1 -27.94 -11.13 15.96
N HIS A 2 -26.83 -11.12 16.73
CA HIS A 2 -26.26 -9.84 17.22
C HIS A 2 -24.77 -9.91 17.59
N LYS A 3 -23.96 -10.64 16.81
CA LYS A 3 -22.49 -10.64 16.94
C LYS A 3 -21.79 -10.50 15.58
N LEU A 4 -22.36 -9.71 14.67
CA LEU A 4 -21.79 -9.49 13.33
C LEU A 4 -21.06 -8.14 13.16
N ILE A 5 -21.00 -7.29 14.19
CA ILE A 5 -20.43 -5.94 14.04
C ILE A 5 -19.59 -5.54 15.26
N THR A 6 -18.55 -6.32 15.55
CA THR A 6 -17.39 -5.80 16.30
C THR A 6 -16.19 -5.73 15.37
N SER A 7 -16.39 -5.11 14.21
CA SER A 7 -15.34 -4.83 13.25
C SER A 7 -15.13 -3.32 13.16
N SER A 8 -14.54 -2.76 14.22
CA SER A 8 -13.99 -1.40 14.17
C SER A 8 -13.01 -1.28 13.00
N ASN A 9 -12.26 -2.34 12.70
CA ASN A 9 -11.35 -2.37 11.56
C ASN A 9 -12.08 -2.35 10.20
N LEU A 10 -13.15 -3.13 9.95
CA LEU A 10 -13.83 -3.06 8.63
C LEU A 10 -14.47 -1.70 8.37
N ILE A 11 -15.08 -1.08 9.38
CA ILE A 11 -15.72 0.23 9.22
C ILE A 11 -14.66 1.31 8.98
N THR A 12 -13.55 1.32 9.72
CA THR A 12 -12.43 2.24 9.47
C THR A 12 -11.80 2.00 8.10
N ILE A 13 -11.66 0.73 7.70
CA ILE A 13 -11.14 0.34 6.40
C ILE A 13 -12.08 0.84 5.28
N LEU A 14 -13.39 0.59 5.35
CA LEU A 14 -14.39 1.07 4.38
C LEU A 14 -14.44 2.59 4.28
N ILE A 15 -14.29 3.29 5.41
CA ILE A 15 -14.19 4.76 5.43
C ILE A 15 -12.90 5.21 4.72
N LYS A 16 -11.74 4.54 4.92
CA LYS A 16 -10.50 4.78 4.15
C LYS A 16 -10.66 4.51 2.64
N ILE A 17 -11.44 3.51 2.23
CA ILE A 17 -11.77 3.26 0.80
C ILE A 17 -12.45 4.49 0.17
N LEU A 18 -13.42 5.06 0.88
CA LEU A 18 -14.24 6.17 0.39
C LEU A 18 -13.53 7.53 0.48
N SER A 19 -12.58 7.68 1.41
CA SER A 19 -11.83 8.92 1.66
C SER A 19 -10.48 9.00 0.92
N ALA A 20 -10.23 8.09 -0.03
CA ALA A 20 -9.05 8.05 -0.90
C ALA A 20 -8.89 9.25 -1.88
N GLN A 21 -9.34 10.44 -1.49
CA GLN A 21 -9.05 11.72 -2.13
C GLN A 21 -7.53 12.01 -2.22
N ALA A 22 -6.70 11.33 -1.43
CA ALA A 22 -5.23 11.44 -1.50
C ALA A 22 -4.59 10.60 -2.63
N ILE A 23 -5.24 9.56 -3.16
CA ILE A 23 -4.67 8.72 -4.24
C ILE A 23 -4.61 9.48 -5.57
N PHE A 24 -5.52 10.44 -5.77
CA PHE A 24 -5.63 11.22 -7.01
C PHE A 24 -4.94 12.59 -6.93
N ASP A 25 -4.37 12.93 -5.77
CA ASP A 25 -3.66 14.17 -5.55
C ASP A 25 -2.24 14.08 -6.14
N ARG A 26 -2.05 14.67 -7.33
CA ARG A 26 -0.78 14.65 -8.05
C ARG A 26 0.37 15.34 -7.30
N ASN A 27 0.09 16.10 -6.24
CA ASN A 27 1.10 16.75 -5.41
C ASN A 27 1.65 15.86 -4.29
N ARG A 28 1.07 14.68 -4.05
CA ARG A 28 1.50 13.72 -3.00
C ARG A 28 1.88 12.34 -3.57
N LYS A 29 2.50 12.34 -4.75
CA LYS A 29 2.96 11.13 -5.42
C LYS A 29 4.00 10.35 -4.61
N ASP A 30 4.74 11.03 -3.73
CA ASP A 30 5.78 10.41 -2.91
C ASP A 30 5.18 9.51 -1.80
N GLU A 31 3.94 9.77 -1.40
CA GLU A 31 3.19 8.96 -0.43
C GLU A 31 2.54 7.72 -1.08
N LEU A 32 2.41 7.72 -2.41
CA LEU A 32 1.71 6.68 -3.15
C LEU A 32 2.26 5.26 -2.90
N PRO A 33 3.59 5.02 -2.85
CA PRO A 33 4.12 3.68 -2.58
C PRO A 33 3.70 3.14 -1.21
N ALA A 34 3.75 3.98 -0.17
CA ALA A 34 3.36 3.58 1.19
C ALA A 34 1.84 3.31 1.27
N LEU A 35 1.03 4.17 0.65
CA LEU A 35 -0.43 3.99 0.59
C LEU A 35 -0.83 2.71 -0.16
N GLN A 36 -0.11 2.36 -1.24
CA GLN A 36 -0.34 1.11 -1.97
C GLN A 36 0.01 -0.12 -1.13
N LEU A 37 1.10 -0.08 -0.35
CA LEU A 37 1.45 -1.17 0.56
C LEU A 37 0.40 -1.38 1.64
N GLU A 38 -0.06 -0.29 2.29
CA GLU A 38 -1.16 -0.37 3.28
C GLU A 38 -2.44 -0.96 2.66
N TRP A 39 -2.77 -0.53 1.44
CA TRP A 39 -3.93 -1.01 0.72
C TRP A 39 -3.84 -2.51 0.40
N ILE A 40 -2.67 -2.95 -0.10
CA ILE A 40 -2.44 -4.34 -0.46
C ILE A 40 -2.54 -5.24 0.77
N ASP A 41 -1.91 -4.87 1.89
CA ASP A 41 -1.89 -5.69 3.09
C ASP A 41 -3.22 -5.63 3.86
N GLY A 42 -3.91 -4.49 3.86
CA GLY A 42 -5.18 -4.29 4.56
C GLY A 42 -6.41 -4.83 3.81
N ILE A 43 -6.40 -4.82 2.47
CA ILE A 43 -7.56 -5.17 1.64
C ILE A 43 -7.29 -6.34 0.72
N CYS A 44 -6.38 -6.15 -0.24
CA CYS A 44 -6.28 -7.04 -1.39
C CYS A 44 -5.82 -8.44 -0.96
N LYS A 45 -4.80 -8.53 -0.11
CA LYS A 45 -4.20 -9.79 0.30
C LYS A 45 -5.15 -10.65 1.16
N PRO A 46 -5.85 -10.13 2.18
CA PRO A 46 -6.90 -10.89 2.88
C PRO A 46 -8.03 -11.35 1.96
N LEU A 47 -8.52 -10.46 1.09
CA LEU A 47 -9.60 -10.76 0.15
C LEU A 47 -9.21 -11.89 -0.82
N TYR A 48 -8.06 -11.77 -1.48
CA TYR A 48 -7.63 -12.75 -2.46
C TYR A 48 -7.28 -14.10 -1.82
N LYS A 49 -6.73 -14.10 -0.60
CA LYS A 49 -6.56 -15.35 0.18
C LYS A 49 -7.90 -16.02 0.48
N ALA A 50 -8.94 -15.25 0.84
CA ALA A 50 -10.27 -15.80 1.09
C ALA A 50 -10.88 -16.38 -0.20
N LEU A 51 -10.78 -15.66 -1.33
CA LEU A 51 -11.26 -16.13 -2.62
C LEU A 51 -10.53 -17.40 -3.10
N ALA A 52 -9.21 -17.47 -2.93
CA ALA A 52 -8.43 -18.64 -3.32
C ALA A 52 -8.69 -19.88 -2.44
N LYS A 53 -9.14 -19.69 -1.19
CA LYS A 53 -9.65 -20.79 -0.35
C LYS A 53 -10.99 -21.33 -0.86
N LEU A 54 -11.86 -20.46 -1.38
CA LEU A 54 -13.15 -20.87 -1.96
C LEU A 54 -12.97 -21.53 -3.33
N ASN A 55 -12.04 -21.02 -4.14
CA ASN A 55 -11.74 -21.57 -5.46
C ASN A 55 -10.23 -21.53 -5.72
N ARG A 56 -9.60 -22.71 -5.73
CA ARG A 56 -8.15 -22.83 -5.96
C ARG A 56 -7.69 -22.26 -7.32
N LYS A 57 -8.57 -22.14 -8.32
CA LYS A 57 -8.25 -21.49 -9.61
C LYS A 57 -7.94 -20.00 -9.46
N LEU A 58 -8.28 -19.38 -8.34
CA LEU A 58 -8.00 -17.97 -8.06
C LEU A 58 -6.66 -17.74 -7.34
N GLN A 59 -5.84 -18.78 -7.14
CA GLN A 59 -4.47 -18.62 -6.62
C GLN A 59 -3.61 -17.62 -7.40
N PRO A 60 -3.70 -17.49 -8.74
CA PRO A 60 -2.94 -16.47 -9.47
C PRO A 60 -3.20 -15.03 -9.00
N MET A 61 -4.36 -14.74 -8.40
CA MET A 61 -4.64 -13.43 -7.82
C MET A 61 -3.81 -13.17 -6.55
N VAL A 62 -3.59 -14.21 -5.75
CA VAL A 62 -2.73 -14.15 -4.55
C VAL A 62 -1.27 -13.97 -4.97
N ASP A 63 -0.83 -14.71 -5.98
CA ASP A 63 0.54 -14.61 -6.49
C ASP A 63 0.78 -13.22 -7.11
N GLY A 64 -0.16 -12.74 -7.93
CA GLY A 64 -0.11 -11.43 -8.55
C GLY A 64 -0.06 -10.29 -7.53
N ILE A 65 -0.87 -10.35 -6.45
CA ILE A 65 -0.84 -9.29 -5.45
C ILE A 65 0.45 -9.31 -4.60
N ASN A 66 1.02 -10.49 -4.34
CA ASN A 66 2.31 -10.61 -3.66
C ASN A 66 3.44 -10.03 -4.53
N ALA A 67 3.43 -10.31 -5.84
CA ALA A 67 4.38 -9.72 -6.78
C ALA A 67 4.24 -8.19 -6.87
N ASN A 68 3.01 -7.67 -6.90
CA ASN A 68 2.77 -6.23 -6.88
C ASN A 68 3.25 -5.60 -5.58
N ARG A 69 3.04 -6.25 -4.43
CA ARG A 69 3.54 -5.75 -3.14
C ARG A 69 5.05 -5.56 -3.14
N MET A 70 5.80 -6.55 -3.64
CA MET A 70 7.26 -6.48 -3.70
C MET A 70 7.74 -5.29 -4.55
N LYS A 71 7.13 -5.07 -5.72
CA LYS A 71 7.45 -3.90 -6.56
C LYS A 71 7.19 -2.57 -5.85
N TRP A 72 6.08 -2.48 -5.11
CA TRP A 72 5.78 -1.26 -4.35
C TRP A 72 6.73 -1.05 -3.17
N GLU A 73 7.24 -2.12 -2.57
CA GLU A 73 8.25 -2.08 -1.51
C GLU A 73 9.61 -1.57 -2.02
N GLU A 74 10.02 -2.00 -3.22
CA GLU A 74 11.20 -1.49 -3.91
C GLU A 74 11.09 0.02 -4.23
N LEU A 75 9.93 0.46 -4.72
CA LEU A 75 9.66 1.87 -5.01
C LEU A 75 9.62 2.73 -3.74
N SER A 76 9.01 2.22 -2.66
CA SER A 76 8.99 2.85 -1.34
C SER A 76 10.41 3.06 -0.80
N SER A 77 11.25 2.03 -0.90
CA SER A 77 12.62 2.08 -0.39
C SER A 77 13.49 3.06 -1.19
N SER A 78 13.31 3.09 -2.51
CA SER A 78 14.03 4.01 -3.42
C SER A 78 13.70 5.48 -3.14
N ASN A 79 12.42 5.81 -2.89
CA ASN A 79 12.00 7.17 -2.54
C ASN A 79 12.58 7.63 -1.20
N GLN A 80 12.67 6.73 -0.20
CA GLN A 80 13.29 7.05 1.09
C GLN A 80 14.80 7.31 0.97
N GLN A 81 15.46 6.67 0.00
CA GLN A 81 16.88 6.89 -0.26
C GLN A 81 17.14 8.26 -0.88
N MET A 82 16.27 8.69 -1.81
CA MET A 82 16.40 10.00 -2.49
C MET A 82 16.22 11.18 -1.54
N GLN A 83 15.34 11.07 -0.54
CA GLN A 83 15.11 12.12 0.46
C GLN A 83 16.19 12.19 1.57
N LYS A 84 17.11 11.22 1.64
CA LYS A 84 18.19 11.17 2.65
C LYS A 84 19.51 11.78 2.19
N THR A 85 19.59 12.38 1.00
CA THR A 85 20.80 13.11 0.59
C THR A 85 20.76 14.52 1.19
N PRO A 86 21.55 14.84 2.23
CA PRO A 86 21.71 16.23 2.65
C PRO A 86 22.58 16.93 1.59
N LEU A 87 22.25 18.17 1.24
CA LEU A 87 23.20 19.05 0.55
C LEU A 87 24.46 19.17 1.43
N THR A 88 25.53 18.46 1.06
CA THR A 88 26.89 18.83 1.43
C THR A 88 27.62 19.17 0.14
N ASN A 89 27.44 20.42 -0.33
CA ASN A 89 28.41 21.03 -1.23
C ASN A 89 29.58 21.49 -0.36
N PRO A 90 30.83 21.03 -0.57
CA PRO A 90 31.98 21.82 -0.17
C PRO A 90 32.00 23.07 -1.07
N LEU A 91 32.05 24.25 -0.46
CA LEU A 91 32.44 25.48 -1.14
C LEU A 91 33.81 25.24 -1.79
N PRO A 92 34.02 25.61 -3.07
CA PRO A 92 35.38 25.79 -3.57
C PRO A 92 36.00 26.96 -2.79
N GLU A 93 37.04 26.68 -2.01
CA GLU A 93 37.99 27.71 -1.61
C GLU A 93 38.89 28.03 -2.80
N GLU A 94 39.03 29.33 -3.07
CA GLU A 94 39.87 30.04 -4.06
C GLU A 94 39.44 30.03 -5.55
#